data_AF-A0A2A2SGD2-F1
#
_entry.id   AF-A0A2A2SGD2-F1
#
_cell.length_a   1.000
_cell.length_b   1.000
_cell.length_c   1.000
_cell.angle_alpha   90.00
_cell.angle_beta   90.00
_cell.angle_gamma   90.00
#
_symmetry.space_group_name_H-M   'P 1'
#
loop_
_entity.id
_entity.type
_entity.pdbx_description
1 polymer ?
#
loop_
_entity_poly.entity_id
_entity_poly.type
_entity_poly.pdbx_seq_one_letter_code
_entity_poly.pdbx_strand_id
1 'polypeptide(L)'
;MRIWFIAGLTALASCAATPQEAARAAADAADQQAKLERELAGLTPGEPSNCLPTTSRPALNSDVYGGTIVFTASRDLKFRNDTTGGCEAAQNDRASLVTSTPNGRLCRGDIVQVVDQITRIPLGNCALGDFTPYRRAP
;
A
#
# COMPACT_ATOMS: atom_id res chain seq x y z
N MET A 1 -47.34 11.59 46.30
CA MET A 1 -46.14 10.78 45.97
C MET A 1 -45.74 11.15 44.55
N ARG A 2 -44.94 12.21 44.35
CA ARG A 2 -43.47 12.21 44.23
C ARG A 2 -42.95 11.27 43.15
N ILE A 3 -42.84 11.81 41.92
CA ILE A 3 -41.77 11.71 40.90
C ILE A 3 -41.42 10.26 40.49
N TRP A 4 -41.17 9.95 39.23
CA TRP A 4 -39.81 9.73 38.73
C TRP A 4 -39.94 9.58 37.20
N PHE A 5 -39.79 10.70 36.50
CA PHE A 5 -39.30 10.71 35.14
C PHE A 5 -37.81 10.34 35.21
N ILE A 6 -37.44 9.13 34.79
CA ILE A 6 -36.08 8.90 34.32
C ILE A 6 -36.16 8.90 32.79
N ALA A 7 -35.97 10.07 32.21
CA ALA A 7 -35.57 10.19 30.82
C ALA A 7 -34.14 9.64 30.72
N GLY A 8 -34.02 8.38 30.28
CA GLY A 8 -32.74 7.76 29.98
C GLY A 8 -32.15 8.36 28.71
N LEU A 9 -31.26 9.34 28.86
CA LEU A 9 -30.42 9.84 27.77
C LEU A 9 -29.30 8.81 27.54
N THR A 10 -29.56 7.80 26.72
CA THR A 10 -28.52 6.92 26.19
C THR A 10 -27.69 7.70 25.17
N ALA A 11 -26.54 8.21 25.61
CA ALA A 11 -25.55 8.80 24.71
C ALA A 11 -24.96 7.70 23.82
N LEU A 12 -25.33 7.72 22.54
CA LEU A 12 -24.68 6.93 21.50
C LEU A 12 -23.29 7.54 21.26
N ALA A 13 -22.24 6.94 21.82
CA ALA A 13 -20.87 7.27 21.47
C ALA A 13 -20.58 6.76 20.05
N SER A 14 -20.67 7.63 19.04
CA SER A 14 -20.23 7.30 17.68
C SER A 14 -18.71 7.34 17.62
N CYS A 15 -18.07 6.33 17.04
CA CYS A 15 -16.65 6.34 16.67
C CYS A 15 -16.40 7.36 15.54
N ALA A 16 -16.42 8.65 15.85
CA ALA A 16 -15.87 9.67 14.95
C ALA A 16 -14.38 9.80 15.25
N ALA A 17 -13.54 9.68 14.22
CA ALA A 17 -12.12 9.98 14.33
C ALA A 17 -11.96 11.42 14.82
N THR A 18 -11.08 11.64 15.80
CA THR A 18 -10.82 13.00 16.29
C THR A 18 -10.11 13.81 15.22
N PRO A 19 -10.24 15.16 15.25
CA PRO A 19 -9.48 16.03 14.35
C PRO A 19 -7.97 15.76 14.38
N GLN A 20 -7.45 15.34 15.54
CA GLN A 20 -6.04 15.02 15.72
C GLN A 20 -5.63 13.72 15.00
N GLU A 21 -6.47 12.68 15.00
CA GLU A 21 -6.19 11.47 14.22
C GLU A 21 -6.24 11.74 12.73
N ALA A 22 -7.21 12.52 12.25
CA ALA A 22 -7.31 12.89 10.85
C ALA A 22 -6.08 13.69 10.37
N ALA A 23 -5.60 14.62 11.20
CA ALA A 23 -4.39 15.39 10.91
C ALA A 23 -3.13 14.50 10.82
N ARG A 24 -3.00 13.51 11.72
CA ARG A 24 -1.88 12.54 11.69
C ARG A 24 -1.93 11.69 10.42
N ALA A 25 -3.08 11.12 10.09
CA ALA A 25 -3.23 10.30 8.88
C ALA A 25 -2.91 11.10 7.59
N ALA A 26 -3.30 12.38 7.53
CA ALA A 26 -2.96 13.25 6.41
C ALA A 26 -1.45 13.55 6.33
N ALA A 27 -0.80 13.78 7.48
CA ALA A 27 0.65 14.00 7.54
C ALA A 27 1.42 12.74 7.11
N ASP A 28 1.00 11.56 7.56
CA ASP A 28 1.60 10.28 7.17
C ASP A 28 1.45 10.06 5.65
N ALA A 29 0.26 10.30 5.10
CA ALA A 29 0.03 10.19 3.65
C ALA A 29 0.93 11.14 2.85
N ALA A 30 1.12 12.38 3.31
CA ALA A 30 2.01 13.34 2.68
C ALA A 30 3.49 12.91 2.73
N ASP A 31 3.95 12.35 3.86
CA ASP A 31 5.31 11.79 3.96
C ASP A 31 5.52 10.61 3.01
N GLN A 32 4.55 9.70 2.90
CA GLN A 32 4.62 8.58 1.96
C GLN A 32 4.68 9.05 0.50
N GLN A 33 3.87 10.05 0.15
CA GLN A 33 3.91 10.66 -1.18
C GLN A 33 5.29 11.28 -1.47
N ALA A 34 5.86 12.02 -0.51
CA ALA A 34 7.19 12.61 -0.66
C ALA A 34 8.30 11.55 -0.78
N LYS A 35 8.17 10.40 -0.10
CA LYS A 35 9.09 9.26 -0.23
C LYS A 35 8.97 8.61 -1.61
N LEU A 36 7.76 8.41 -2.11
CA LEU A 36 7.49 7.87 -3.44
C LEU A 36 8.10 8.76 -4.54
N GLU A 37 7.91 10.08 -4.43
CA GLU A 37 8.49 11.04 -5.37
C GLU A 37 10.00 10.99 -5.39
N ARG A 38 10.63 10.88 -4.22
CA ARG A 38 12.09 10.68 -4.11
C ARG A 38 12.54 9.36 -4.71
N GLU A 39 11.80 8.29 -4.50
CA GLU A 39 12.12 6.96 -5.04
C GLU A 39 12.07 6.93 -6.58
N LEU A 40 11.16 7.71 -7.18
CA LEU A 40 10.98 7.81 -8.63
C LEU A 40 11.73 9.00 -9.26
N ALA A 41 12.47 9.78 -8.46
CA ALA A 41 13.14 10.99 -8.93
C ALA A 41 14.14 10.69 -10.06
N GLY A 42 14.08 11.50 -11.13
CA GLY A 42 14.93 11.34 -12.31
C GLY A 42 14.54 10.16 -13.22
N LEU A 43 13.42 9.48 -12.94
CA LEU A 43 12.82 8.50 -13.82
C LEU A 43 11.57 9.09 -14.50
N THR A 44 11.32 8.69 -15.74
CA THR A 44 10.17 9.10 -16.54
C THR A 44 9.17 7.94 -16.65
N PRO A 45 7.87 8.17 -16.42
CA PRO A 45 6.84 7.14 -16.60
C PRO A 45 6.67 6.78 -18.08
N GLY A 46 6.48 5.49 -18.35
CA GLY A 46 6.08 4.96 -19.64
C GLY A 46 4.66 4.41 -19.64
N GLU A 47 4.30 3.67 -20.69
CA GLU A 47 2.97 3.09 -20.84
C GLU A 47 2.72 1.99 -19.78
N PRO A 48 1.60 2.04 -19.05
CA PRO A 48 1.24 1.01 -18.07
C PRO A 48 0.99 -0.35 -18.74
N SER A 49 1.42 -1.42 -18.07
CA SER A 49 1.16 -2.80 -18.51
C SER A 49 0.39 -3.58 -17.46
N ASN A 50 -0.52 -4.46 -17.90
CA ASN A 50 -1.35 -5.27 -17.00
C ASN A 50 -0.54 -6.32 -16.21
N CYS A 51 0.67 -6.65 -16.62
CA CYS A 51 1.52 -7.63 -15.94
C CYS A 51 2.97 -7.18 -15.90
N LEU A 52 3.70 -7.60 -14.87
CA LEU A 52 5.16 -7.46 -14.84
C LEU A 52 5.81 -8.30 -15.95
N PRO A 53 6.73 -7.70 -16.73
CA PRO A 53 7.51 -8.42 -17.73
C PRO A 53 8.20 -9.64 -17.14
N THR A 54 8.24 -10.74 -17.90
CA THR A 54 8.88 -12.00 -17.47
C THR A 54 10.37 -11.85 -17.23
N THR A 55 11.04 -10.94 -17.95
CA THR A 55 12.45 -10.60 -17.78
C THR A 55 12.78 -10.00 -16.43
N SER A 56 11.78 -9.47 -15.73
CA SER A 56 11.98 -8.76 -14.46
C SER A 56 11.89 -9.67 -13.24
N ARG A 57 11.52 -10.95 -13.35
CA ARG A 57 10.98 -11.72 -12.20
C ARG A 57 11.89 -12.21 -11.08
N PRO A 58 13.11 -12.70 -11.30
CA PRO A 58 13.74 -13.48 -10.24
C PRO A 58 14.33 -12.65 -9.09
N ALA A 59 14.39 -11.31 -9.19
CA ALA A 59 15.10 -10.47 -8.21
C ALA A 59 14.54 -9.04 -8.04
N LEU A 60 13.22 -8.86 -8.06
CA LEU A 60 12.63 -7.55 -7.76
C LEU A 60 12.57 -7.33 -6.25
N ASN A 61 13.21 -6.27 -5.78
CA ASN A 61 12.88 -5.70 -4.48
C ASN A 61 11.59 -4.88 -4.62
N SER A 62 10.78 -4.85 -3.57
CA SER A 62 9.52 -4.10 -3.55
C SER A 62 9.42 -3.26 -2.30
N ASP A 63 9.13 -1.97 -2.48
CA ASP A 63 8.93 -1.02 -1.39
C ASP A 63 7.52 -0.44 -1.45
N VAL A 64 6.91 -0.19 -0.29
CA VAL A 64 5.52 0.29 -0.17
C VAL A 64 5.49 1.72 0.31
N TYR A 65 4.73 2.56 -0.40
CA TYR A 65 4.51 3.97 -0.10
C TYR A 65 3.00 4.23 -0.03
N GLY A 66 2.44 4.07 1.17
CA GLY A 66 0.99 4.10 1.36
C GLY A 66 0.29 3.02 0.52
N GLY A 67 -0.57 3.45 -0.42
CA GLY A 67 -1.28 2.56 -1.35
C GLY A 67 -0.49 2.17 -2.61
N THR A 68 0.77 2.58 -2.73
CA THR A 68 1.60 2.32 -3.92
C THR A 68 2.71 1.32 -3.61
N ILE A 69 2.95 0.36 -4.50
CA ILE A 69 4.10 -0.54 -4.45
C ILE A 69 5.04 -0.19 -5.61
N VAL A 70 6.33 -0.01 -5.31
CA VAL A 70 7.38 0.16 -6.31
C VAL A 70 8.20 -1.11 -6.39
N PHE A 71 8.18 -1.76 -7.55
CA PHE A 71 9.02 -2.91 -7.85
C PHE A 71 10.29 -2.45 -8.56
N THR A 72 11.44 -2.64 -7.91
CA THR A 72 12.75 -2.21 -8.42
C THR A 72 13.40 -3.35 -9.20
N ALA A 73 13.50 -3.19 -10.53
CA ALA A 73 14.20 -4.13 -11.40
C ALA A 73 15.68 -3.77 -11.56
N SER A 74 15.99 -2.48 -11.61
CA SER A 74 17.34 -1.94 -11.54
C SER A 74 17.29 -0.50 -11.06
N ARG A 75 18.45 0.16 -10.90
CA ARG A 75 18.51 1.60 -10.60
C ARG A 75 17.86 2.49 -11.68
N ASP A 76 17.67 1.95 -12.87
CA ASP A 76 17.21 2.69 -14.05
C ASP A 76 15.85 2.22 -14.56
N LEU A 77 15.27 1.17 -13.93
CA LEU A 77 13.97 0.62 -14.24
C LEU A 77 13.24 0.21 -12.96
N LYS A 78 12.18 0.95 -12.65
CA LYS A 78 11.23 0.63 -11.57
C LYS A 78 9.84 0.47 -12.15
N PHE A 79 8.98 -0.29 -11.50
CA PHE A 79 7.57 -0.40 -11.87
C PHE A 79 6.73 0.07 -10.70
N ARG A 80 5.98 1.16 -10.92
CA ARG A 80 5.00 1.65 -9.97
C ARG A 80 3.70 0.89 -10.17
N ASN A 81 3.12 0.41 -9.08
CA ASN A 81 1.82 -0.24 -9.04
C ASN A 81 0.96 0.42 -7.97
N ASP A 82 -0.11 1.08 -8.38
CA ASP A 82 -1.08 1.67 -7.46
C ASP A 82 -2.10 0.58 -7.10
N THR A 83 -2.17 0.24 -5.81
CA THR A 83 -3.02 -0.86 -5.30
C THR A 83 -4.41 -0.37 -4.92
N THR A 84 -5.29 -1.29 -4.55
CA THR A 84 -6.60 -0.97 -3.96
C THR A 84 -6.55 -0.47 -2.51
N GLY A 85 -5.35 -0.30 -1.94
CA GLY A 85 -5.15 -0.12 -0.49
C GLY A 85 -5.23 -1.44 0.28
N GLY A 86 -4.83 -1.42 1.55
CA GLY A 86 -4.81 -2.58 2.45
C GLY A 86 -3.42 -3.24 2.64
N CYS A 87 -2.40 -2.74 1.96
CA CYS A 87 -1.00 -3.18 2.11
C CYS A 87 -0.15 -2.21 2.94
N GLU A 88 -0.73 -1.23 3.61
CA GLU A 88 -0.02 -0.15 4.30
C GLU A 88 0.86 -0.69 5.44
N ALA A 89 0.48 -1.82 6.05
CA ALA A 89 1.25 -2.49 7.09
C ALA A 89 2.63 -3.00 6.59
N ALA A 90 2.83 -3.10 5.27
CA ALA A 90 4.10 -3.49 4.67
C ALA A 90 5.19 -2.40 4.77
N GLN A 91 4.82 -1.19 5.19
CA GLN A 91 5.78 -0.12 5.51
C GLN A 91 6.61 -0.44 6.77
N ASN A 92 6.24 -1.47 7.52
CA ASN A 92 7.00 -1.96 8.66
C ASN A 92 8.17 -2.83 8.19
N ASP A 93 9.38 -2.56 8.67
CA ASP A 93 10.60 -3.32 8.33
C ASP A 93 10.51 -4.82 8.67
N ARG A 94 9.58 -5.21 9.55
CA ARG A 94 9.31 -6.62 9.91
C ARG A 94 8.25 -7.27 9.05
N ALA A 95 7.64 -6.56 8.11
CA ALA A 95 6.62 -7.10 7.23
C ALA A 95 7.24 -7.56 5.90
N SER A 96 6.58 -8.47 5.21
CA SER A 96 6.93 -8.90 3.85
C SER A 96 5.68 -9.03 3.01
N LEU A 97 5.84 -8.74 1.72
CA LEU A 97 4.82 -8.97 0.71
C LEU A 97 4.91 -10.41 0.21
N VAL A 98 3.80 -11.13 0.28
CA VAL A 98 3.64 -12.46 -0.27
C VAL A 98 2.62 -12.39 -1.38
N THR A 99 3.03 -12.67 -2.60
CA THR A 99 2.18 -12.64 -3.79
C THR A 99 1.68 -14.03 -4.14
N SER A 100 0.38 -14.13 -4.40
CA SER A 100 -0.22 -15.35 -4.96
C SER A 100 -0.43 -15.14 -6.46
N THR A 101 0.41 -15.78 -7.29
CA THR A 101 0.37 -15.65 -8.75
C THR A 101 0.06 -17.00 -9.42
N PRO A 102 -1.22 -17.34 -9.67
CA PRO A 102 -1.61 -18.63 -10.24
C PRO A 102 -0.97 -18.90 -11.61
N ASN A 103 -0.77 -17.83 -12.37
CA ASN A 103 -0.28 -17.88 -13.75
C ASN A 103 1.26 -17.92 -13.82
N GLY A 104 1.91 -18.08 -12.67
CA GLY A 104 3.34 -17.88 -12.46
C GLY A 104 3.78 -16.44 -12.71
N ARG A 105 2.83 -15.50 -12.87
CA ARG A 105 3.02 -14.14 -13.34
C ARG A 105 2.36 -13.13 -12.43
N LEU A 106 3.07 -12.06 -12.05
CA LEU A 106 2.48 -10.94 -11.33
C LEU A 106 1.74 -10.02 -12.29
N CYS A 107 0.44 -9.89 -12.10
CA CYS A 107 -0.51 -9.18 -12.94
C CYS A 107 -1.46 -8.34 -12.09
N ARG A 108 -2.10 -7.37 -12.75
CA ARG A 108 -3.24 -6.64 -12.19
C ARG A 108 -4.28 -7.64 -11.68
N GLY A 109 -4.79 -7.39 -10.49
CA GLY A 109 -5.78 -8.22 -9.81
C GLY A 109 -5.18 -9.34 -8.98
N ASP A 110 -3.87 -9.61 -9.09
CA ASP A 110 -3.23 -10.53 -8.15
C ASP A 110 -3.25 -9.96 -6.74
N ILE A 111 -3.46 -10.85 -5.77
CA ILE A 111 -3.53 -10.50 -4.36
C ILE A 111 -2.14 -10.56 -3.74
N VAL A 112 -1.77 -9.46 -3.09
CA VAL A 112 -0.60 -9.36 -2.22
C VAL A 112 -1.08 -9.47 -0.80
N GLN A 113 -0.51 -10.38 -0.02
CA GLN A 113 -0.72 -10.49 1.40
C GLN A 113 0.49 -9.91 2.14
N VAL A 114 0.24 -9.07 3.13
CA VAL A 114 1.28 -8.58 4.05
C VAL A 114 1.36 -9.53 5.22
N VAL A 115 2.56 -10.05 5.52
CA VAL A 115 2.81 -10.92 6.67
C VAL A 115 3.92 -10.38 7.53
N ASP A 116 3.77 -10.45 8.85
CA ASP A 116 4.87 -10.22 9.76
C ASP A 116 5.88 -11.38 9.66
N GLN A 117 7.15 -11.07 9.46
CA GLN A 117 8.20 -12.06 9.20
C GLN A 117 8.52 -12.92 10.43
N ILE A 118 8.31 -12.39 11.64
CA ILE A 118 8.65 -13.05 12.91
C ILE A 118 7.52 -13.97 13.34
N THR A 119 6.31 -13.43 13.44
CA THR A 119 5.11 -14.11 13.94
C THR A 119 4.36 -14.87 12.85
N ARG A 120 4.64 -14.59 11.57
CA ARG A 120 3.92 -15.14 10.40
C ARG A 120 2.43 -14.78 10.36
N ILE A 121 2.02 -13.79 11.13
CA ILE A 121 0.63 -13.33 11.20
C ILE A 121 0.33 -12.43 9.98
N PRO A 122 -0.82 -12.62 9.30
CA PRO A 122 -1.28 -11.70 8.27
C PRO A 122 -1.61 -10.32 8.84
N LEU A 123 -1.06 -9.26 8.24
CA LEU A 123 -1.28 -7.87 8.64
C LEU A 123 -2.26 -7.14 7.71
N GLY A 124 -2.48 -7.66 6.50
CA GLY A 124 -3.33 -7.03 5.50
C GLY A 124 -3.23 -7.70 4.14
N ASN A 125 -4.02 -7.22 3.19
CA ASN A 125 -3.95 -7.62 1.80
C ASN A 125 -4.38 -6.47 0.89
N CYS A 126 -3.88 -6.48 -0.34
CA CYS A 126 -4.29 -5.56 -1.39
C CYS A 126 -4.31 -6.27 -2.75
N ALA A 127 -5.08 -5.75 -3.68
CA ALA A 127 -5.02 -6.16 -5.08
C ALA A 127 -4.11 -5.22 -5.87
N LEU A 128 -3.32 -5.78 -6.77
CA LEU A 128 -2.43 -5.02 -7.64
C LEU A 128 -3.20 -4.32 -8.76
N GLY A 129 -2.78 -3.09 -9.06
CA GLY A 129 -3.22 -2.33 -10.23
C GLY A 129 -2.37 -2.60 -11.47
N ASP A 130 -2.33 -1.62 -12.37
CA ASP A 130 -1.45 -1.65 -13.54
C ASP A 130 0.00 -1.32 -13.15
N PHE A 131 0.95 -1.84 -13.93
CA PHE A 131 2.38 -1.60 -13.73
C PHE A 131 2.87 -0.51 -14.67
N THR A 132 3.11 0.67 -14.11
CA THR A 132 3.70 1.79 -14.86
C THR A 132 5.22 1.72 -14.77
N PRO A 133 5.95 1.51 -15.88
CA PRO A 133 7.40 1.49 -15.85
C PRO A 133 7.95 2.92 -15.72
N TYR A 134 8.92 3.12 -14.85
CA TYR A 134 9.66 4.34 -14.66
C TYR A 134 11.10 4.09 -15.08
N ARG A 135 11.56 4.81 -16.12
CA ARG A 135 12.89 4.63 -16.71
C ARG A 135 13.72 5.89 -16.62
N ARG A 136 15.03 5.76 -16.39
CA ARG A 136 15.92 6.91 -16.56
C ARG A 136 15.89 7.33 -18.03
N ALA A 137 15.76 8.63 -18.29
CA ALA A 137 15.92 9.15 -19.64
C ALA A 137 17.31 8.76 -20.17
N PRO A 138 17.43 8.30 -21.43
CA PRO A 138 18.70 7.92 -22.01
C PRO A 138 19.71 9.06 -22.06
#